data_AF-A0A8S3BEM2-F1
#
_entry.id   AF-A0A8S3BEM2-F1
#
_cell.length_a   1.000
_cell.length_b   1.000
_cell.length_c   1.000
_cell.angle_alpha   90.00
_cell.angle_beta   90.00
_cell.angle_gamma   90.00
#
_symmetry.space_group_name_H-M   'P 1'
#
loop_
_entity.id
_entity.type
_entity.pdbx_description
1 polymer ?
#
loop_
_entity_poly.entity_id
_entity_poly.type
_entity_poly.pdbx_seq_one_letter_code
_entity_poly.pdbx_strand_id
1 'polypeptide(L)' 'QQVWNNFNLFASTTDSVTEETIKFQGTIPEWLKGTLYRNGPGANEVNNDLTTSVYHAFDGFAYIQKYNIDGPSQTVRFRG' A
#
# COMPACT_ATOMS: atom_id res chain seq x y z
N GLN A 1 -13.98 -10.17 23.57
CA GLN A 1 -14.19 -9.23 22.43
C GLN A 1 -12.90 -9.23 21.62
N GLN A 2 -12.94 -9.50 20.32
CA GLN A 2 -11.73 -9.53 19.49
C GLN A 2 -11.25 -8.10 19.27
N VAL A 3 -10.03 -7.78 19.73
CA VAL A 3 -9.40 -6.48 19.52
C VAL A 3 -8.53 -6.60 18.28
N TRP A 4 -8.82 -5.82 17.26
CA TRP A 4 -8.02 -5.78 16.04
C TRP A 4 -6.79 -4.90 16.28
N ASN A 5 -5.59 -5.46 16.11
CA ASN A 5 -4.36 -4.66 16.16
C ASN A 5 -4.18 -3.93 14.82
N ASN A 6 -4.49 -2.65 14.82
CA ASN A 6 -4.38 -1.78 13.65
C ASN A 6 -3.11 -0.90 13.68
N PHE A 7 -2.14 -1.19 14.54
CA PHE A 7 -0.95 -0.35 14.69
C PHE A 7 -0.25 -0.10 13.35
N ASN A 8 -0.09 -1.14 12.53
CA ASN A 8 0.57 -1.05 11.23
C ASN A 8 -0.23 -0.28 10.16
N LEU A 9 -1.51 0.02 10.38
CA LEU A 9 -2.31 0.81 9.45
C LEU A 9 -1.91 2.29 9.46
N PHE A 10 -1.35 2.76 10.58
CA PHE A 10 -0.96 4.16 10.79
C PHE A 10 0.55 4.32 10.93
N ALA A 11 1.33 3.28 10.67
CA ALA A 11 2.78 3.36 10.67
C ALA A 11 3.28 3.95 9.34
N SER A 12 4.31 4.78 9.42
CA SER A 12 4.95 5.37 8.24
C SER A 12 5.72 4.32 7.44
N THR A 13 5.79 4.51 6.11
CA THR A 13 6.53 3.70 5.15
C THR A 13 7.39 4.59 4.27
N THR A 14 8.34 3.98 3.55
CA THR A 14 9.13 4.63 2.52
C THR A 14 8.62 4.24 1.15
N ASP A 15 8.62 5.17 0.20
CA ASP A 15 8.28 4.90 -1.20
C ASP A 15 9.36 4.03 -1.87
N SER A 16 8.94 3.08 -2.71
CA SER A 16 9.80 2.35 -3.63
C SER A 16 9.41 2.62 -5.08
N VAL A 17 10.42 2.91 -5.90
CA VAL A 17 10.24 3.05 -7.36
C VAL A 17 10.26 1.71 -8.08
N THR A 18 10.62 0.63 -7.40
CA THR A 18 10.78 -0.70 -8.00
C THR A 18 9.46 -1.47 -7.92
N GLU A 19 9.05 -2.11 -9.03
CA GLU A 19 7.90 -3.02 -9.00
C GLU A 19 8.31 -4.38 -8.39
N GLU A 20 7.57 -4.83 -7.39
CA GLU A 20 7.78 -6.10 -6.72
C GLU A 20 6.71 -7.12 -7.12
N THR A 21 7.11 -8.36 -7.39
CA THR A 21 6.14 -9.43 -7.67
C THR A 21 5.57 -9.98 -6.37
N ILE A 22 4.25 -9.93 -6.23
CA ILE A 22 3.56 -10.39 -5.03
C ILE A 22 3.25 -11.89 -5.14
N LYS A 23 3.51 -12.63 -4.05
CA LYS A 23 3.00 -13.99 -3.89
C LYS A 23 1.56 -13.93 -3.38
N PHE A 24 0.64 -14.61 -4.05
CA PHE A 24 -0.77 -14.69 -3.66
C PHE A 24 -1.26 -16.14 -3.62
N GLN A 25 -2.41 -16.36 -2.98
CA GLN A 25 -3.09 -17.65 -2.93
C GLN A 25 -4.38 -17.57 -3.74
N GLY A 26 -4.71 -18.63 -4.49
CA GLY A 26 -5.87 -18.71 -5.36
C GLY A 26 -5.54 -18.51 -6.85
N THR A 27 -6.56 -18.23 -7.66
CA THR A 27 -6.45 -18.05 -9.11
C THR A 27 -7.06 -16.71 -9.50
N ILE A 28 -6.31 -15.91 -10.25
CA ILE A 28 -6.81 -14.64 -10.78
C ILE A 28 -7.75 -14.95 -11.96
N PRO A 29 -8.97 -14.38 -12.02
CA PRO A 29 -9.84 -14.55 -13.18
C PRO A 29 -9.15 -14.09 -14.48
N GLU A 30 -9.26 -14.88 -15.56
CA GLU A 30 -8.57 -14.60 -16.83
C GLU A 30 -8.93 -13.24 -17.45
N TRP A 31 -10.14 -12.74 -17.20
CA TRP A 31 -10.59 -11.45 -17.71
C TRP A 31 -10.00 -10.26 -16.91
N LEU A 32 -9.44 -10.49 -15.71
CA LEU A 32 -8.93 -9.42 -14.87
C LEU A 32 -7.51 -9.02 -15.31
N LYS A 33 -7.45 -8.00 -16.17
CA LYS A 33 -6.20 -7.41 -16.63
C LYS A 33 -6.27 -5.89 -16.51
N GLY A 34 -5.50 -5.32 -15.59
CA GLY A 34 -5.58 -3.89 -15.32
C GLY A 34 -4.66 -3.42 -14.20
N THR A 35 -4.88 -2.18 -13.78
CA THR A 35 -4.14 -1.57 -12.67
C THR A 35 -5.10 -0.99 -11.65
N LEU A 36 -4.98 -1.43 -10.40
CA LEU A 36 -5.66 -0.83 -9.26
C LEU A 36 -4.76 0.22 -8.64
N TYR A 37 -5.24 1.47 -8.62
CA TYR A 37 -4.63 2.55 -7.87
C TYR A 37 -5.37 2.74 -6.54
N ARG A 38 -4.60 2.84 -5.47
CA ARG A 38 -5.10 3.22 -4.14
C ARG A 38 -4.34 4.44 -3.62
N ASN A 39 -4.99 5.20 -2.77
CA ASN A 39 -4.40 6.33 -2.05
C ASN A 39 -4.72 6.22 -0.56
N GLY A 40 -3.83 6.75 0.26
CA GLY A 40 -3.93 6.83 1.72
C GLY A 40 -2.71 7.54 2.30
N PRO A 41 -2.62 7.67 3.65
CA PRO A 41 -1.42 8.17 4.29
C PRO A 41 -0.29 7.13 4.18
N GLY A 42 0.93 7.58 3.88
CA GLY A 42 2.14 6.76 3.92
C GLY A 42 3.24 7.28 4.83
N ALA A 43 3.15 8.52 5.29
CA ALA A 43 4.05 9.08 6.29
C ALA A 43 3.30 10.03 7.22
N ASN A 44 3.64 10.02 8.51
CA ASN A 44 3.01 10.86 9.52
C ASN A 44 3.95 11.92 10.09
N GLU A 45 5.20 11.93 9.65
CA GLU A 45 6.27 12.79 10.15
C GLU A 45 7.06 13.41 8.98
N VAL A 46 7.63 14.57 9.22
CA VAL A 46 8.46 15.27 8.22
C VAL A 46 9.90 14.80 8.38
N ASN A 47 10.56 14.41 7.28
CA ASN A 47 11.98 13.99 7.28
C ASN A 47 12.33 12.89 8.30
N ASN A 48 11.39 11.98 8.61
CA ASN A 48 11.53 10.95 9.64
C ASN A 48 11.78 11.52 11.06
N ASP A 49 11.41 12.78 11.32
CA ASP A 49 11.51 13.43 12.63
C ASP A 49 10.18 13.37 13.38
N LEU A 50 10.11 12.48 14.37
CA LEU A 50 8.93 12.25 15.18
C LEU A 50 8.48 13.48 16.00
N THR A 51 9.35 14.48 16.20
CA THR A 51 8.97 15.73 16.88
C THR A 51 8.07 16.60 16.01
N THR A 52 8.07 16.38 14.69
CA THR A 52 7.24 17.07 13.70
C THR A 52 6.29 16.07 13.04
N SER A 53 5.23 15.69 13.77
CA SER A 53 4.26 14.67 13.34
C SER A 53 2.83 15.21 13.24
N VAL A 54 2.01 14.52 12.46
CA VAL A 54 0.56 14.71 12.42
C VAL A 54 -0.16 13.74 13.36
N TYR A 55 -1.37 14.09 13.80
CA TYR A 55 -2.07 13.36 14.86
C TYR A 55 -3.42 12.80 14.45
N HIS A 56 -3.87 13.08 13.23
CA HIS A 56 -5.15 12.61 12.71
C HIS A 56 -4.94 11.73 11.47
N ALA A 57 -5.79 10.71 11.31
CA ALA A 57 -5.65 9.70 10.25
C ALA A 57 -5.74 10.25 8.83
N PHE A 58 -6.20 11.49 8.65
CA PHE A 58 -6.35 12.16 7.35
C PHE A 58 -5.28 13.21 7.07
N ASP A 59 -4.32 13.38 7.97
CA ASP A 59 -3.28 14.42 7.85
C ASP A 59 -1.96 13.86 7.30
N GLY A 60 -1.81 12.54 7.27
CA GLY A 60 -0.60 11.89 6.75
C GLY A 60 -0.39 12.19 5.27
N PHE A 61 0.88 12.24 4.86
CA PHE A 61 1.26 12.54 3.48
C PHE A 61 0.72 11.48 2.52
N ALA A 62 0.16 11.94 1.40
CA ALA A 62 -0.46 11.08 0.40
C ALA A 62 0.54 10.07 -0.17
N TYR A 63 0.08 8.83 -0.28
CA TYR A 63 0.86 7.70 -0.71
C TYR A 63 0.06 6.87 -1.71
N ILE A 64 0.57 6.85 -2.95
CA ILE A 64 -0.09 6.21 -4.08
C ILE A 64 0.46 4.79 -4.23
N GLN A 65 -0.43 3.82 -4.10
CA GLN A 65 -0.14 2.41 -4.28
C GLN A 65 -0.68 1.96 -5.63
N LYS A 66 0.13 1.19 -6.36
CA LYS A 66 -0.20 0.64 -7.67
C LYS A 66 -0.09 -0.88 -7.64
N TYR A 67 -1.17 -1.56 -8.01
CA TYR A 67 -1.20 -3.00 -8.22
C TYR A 67 -1.47 -3.28 -9.69
N ASN A 68 -0.47 -3.77 -10.42
CA ASN A 68 -0.66 -4.27 -11.78
C ASN A 68 -1.06 -5.75 -11.72
N ILE A 69 -2.23 -6.07 -12.26
CA ILE A 69 -2.83 -7.41 -12.19
C ILE A 69 -2.95 -7.93 -13.62
N ASP A 70 -2.40 -9.12 -13.86
CA ASP A 70 -2.51 -9.84 -15.12
C ASP A 70 -3.02 -11.26 -14.84
N GLY A 71 -4.33 -11.46 -15.06
CA GLY A 71 -5.00 -12.76 -14.94
C GLY A 71 -4.42 -13.81 -15.88
N PRO A 72 -4.27 -13.55 -17.19
CA PRO A 72 -3.70 -14.52 -18.11
C PRO A 72 -2.31 -15.05 -17.70
N SER A 73 -1.42 -14.20 -17.18
CA SER A 73 -0.10 -14.63 -16.69
C SER A 73 -0.06 -15.02 -15.22
N GLN A 74 -1.17 -14.91 -14.49
CA GLN A 74 -1.26 -15.14 -13.04
C GLN A 74 -0.22 -14.34 -12.24
N THR A 75 -0.04 -13.05 -12.59
CA THR A 75 0.94 -12.18 -11.91
C THR A 75 0.30 -10.95 -11.30
N VAL A 76 0.78 -10.56 -10.12
CA VAL A 76 0.52 -9.26 -9.51
C VAL A 76 1.86 -8.58 -9.23
N ARG A 77 2.02 -7.33 -9.68
CA ARG A 77 3.15 -6.47 -9.34
C ARG A 77 2.70 -5.27 -8.53
N PHE A 78 3.36 -5.02 -7.41
CA PHE A 78 3.10 -3.87 -6.53
C PHE A 78 4.18 -2.81 -6.69
N ARG A 79 3.76 -1.54 -6.60
CA ARG A 79 4.65 -0.40 -6.40
C ARG A 79 4.02 0.55 -5.40
N GLY A 80 4.86 1.02 -4.50
CA GLY A 80 4.69 2.03 -3.47
C GLY A 80 5.91 1.93 -2.56
#